data_AF-A0A925G003-F1
#
_entry.id   AF-A0A925G003-F1
#
_cell.length_a   1.000
_cell.length_b   1.000
_cell.length_c   1.000
_cell.angle_alpha   90.00
_cell.angle_beta   90.00
_cell.angle_gamma   90.00
#
_symmetry.space_group_name_H-M   'P 1'
#
loop_
_entity.id
_entity.type
_entity.pdbx_description
1 polymer ?
#
loop_
_entity_poly.entity_id
_entity_poly.type
_entity_poly.pdbx_seq_one_letter_code
_entity_poly.pdbx_strand_id
1 'polypeptide(L)'
;MKNNNSKQIRTIAVVAPTEKRKEVIEWSYFNRAALSKYNLVATSGTASLLEGTINKPVFALPMEKAGGYSQMAAMMLDNKVDVIFFFENPMK
;
A
#
# COMPACT_ATOMS: atom_id res chain seq x y z
N MET A 1 -19.48 -13.82 27.16
CA MET A 1 -18.50 -12.71 27.05
C MET A 1 -18.02 -12.70 25.60
N LYS A 2 -18.28 -11.63 24.83
CA LYS A 2 -17.75 -11.53 23.45
C LYS A 2 -16.26 -11.21 23.56
N ASN A 3 -15.41 -12.12 23.11
CA ASN A 3 -13.97 -11.85 22.98
C ASN A 3 -13.77 -10.80 21.89
N ASN A 4 -13.61 -9.54 22.30
CA ASN A 4 -13.24 -8.45 21.40
C ASN A 4 -11.72 -8.47 21.16
N ASN A 5 -11.20 -9.51 20.52
CA ASN A 5 -9.85 -9.48 19.96
C ASN A 5 -9.90 -8.74 18.62
N SER A 6 -9.89 -7.40 18.67
CA SER A 6 -9.76 -6.60 17.44
C SER A 6 -8.38 -6.83 16.83
N LYS A 7 -8.34 -7.34 15.59
CA LYS A 7 -7.09 -7.51 14.82
C LYS A 7 -6.35 -6.17 14.75
N GLN A 8 -5.09 -6.14 15.20
CA GLN A 8 -4.26 -4.95 15.10
C GLN A 8 -3.81 -4.75 13.66
N ILE A 9 -4.10 -3.60 13.07
CA ILE A 9 -3.61 -3.21 11.75
C ILE A 9 -2.09 -3.02 11.82
N ARG A 10 -1.35 -3.75 10.99
CA ARG A 10 0.11 -3.67 10.90
C ARG A 10 0.59 -3.41 9.49
N THR A 11 -0.09 -3.93 8.47
CA THR A 11 0.36 -3.84 7.07
C THR A 11 -0.66 -3.13 6.20
N ILE A 12 -0.20 -2.09 5.51
CA ILE A 12 -0.98 -1.31 4.56
C ILE A 12 -0.43 -1.55 3.16
N ALA A 13 -1.32 -1.93 2.25
CA ALA A 13 -1.03 -2.03 0.84
C ALA A 13 -1.45 -0.76 0.10
N VAL A 14 -0.61 -0.30 -0.83
CA VAL A 14 -0.89 0.87 -1.67
C VAL A 14 -0.81 0.47 -3.13
N VAL A 15 -1.89 0.69 -3.86
CA VAL A 15 -1.99 0.41 -5.30
C VAL A 15 -2.33 1.71 -6.00
N ALA A 16 -1.55 2.05 -7.02
CA ALA A 16 -1.74 3.27 -7.78
C ALA A 16 -1.18 3.10 -9.20
N PRO A 17 -1.93 3.52 -10.24
CA PRO A 17 -1.43 3.54 -11.60
C PRO A 17 -0.51 4.76 -11.82
N THR A 18 0.16 4.79 -12.97
CA THR A 18 1.20 5.81 -13.24
C THR A 18 0.65 7.24 -13.27
N GLU A 19 -0.57 7.43 -13.74
CA GLU A 19 -1.27 8.71 -13.76
C GLU A 19 -1.52 9.29 -12.35
N LYS A 20 -1.54 8.44 -11.32
CA LYS A 20 -1.80 8.83 -9.92
C LYS A 20 -0.54 9.10 -9.10
N ARG A 21 0.66 9.03 -9.71
CA ARG A 21 1.92 9.21 -8.99
C ARG A 21 2.02 10.53 -8.22
N LYS A 22 1.53 11.65 -8.80
CA LYS A 22 1.53 12.95 -8.11
C LYS A 22 0.67 12.93 -6.85
N GLU A 23 -0.55 12.40 -6.96
CA GLU A 23 -1.47 12.26 -5.82
C GLU A 23 -0.88 11.35 -4.74
N VAL A 24 -0.24 10.23 -5.13
CA VAL A 24 0.44 9.34 -4.19
C VAL A 24 1.54 10.07 -3.44
N ILE A 25 2.39 10.84 -4.13
CA ILE A 25 3.50 11.59 -3.50
C ILE A 25 2.97 12.61 -2.49
N GLU A 26 1.97 13.40 -2.88
CA GLU A 26 1.38 14.42 -2.01
C GLU A 26 0.71 13.79 -0.79
N TRP A 27 -0.10 12.75 -1.02
CA TRP A 27 -0.77 12.01 0.04
C TRP A 27 0.21 11.34 1.00
N SER A 28 1.24 10.67 0.49
CA SER A 28 2.19 9.93 1.33
C SER A 28 3.09 10.89 2.11
N TYR A 29 3.49 12.01 1.52
CA TYR A 29 4.25 13.04 2.21
C TYR A 29 3.44 13.69 3.33
N PHE A 30 2.17 14.04 3.07
CA PHE A 30 1.28 14.59 4.08
C PHE A 30 1.07 13.61 5.24
N ASN A 31 0.83 12.32 4.94
CA ASN A 31 0.54 11.28 5.92
C ASN A 31 1.79 10.56 6.48
N ARG A 32 3.01 11.00 6.13
CA ARG A 32 4.26 10.26 6.41
C ARG A 32 4.43 9.84 7.87
N ALA A 33 4.04 10.69 8.82
CA ALA A 33 4.15 10.40 10.25
C ALA A 33 3.19 9.29 10.73
N ALA A 34 2.04 9.14 10.06
CA ALA A 34 1.12 8.05 10.33
C ALA A 34 1.56 6.77 9.61
N LEU A 35 1.90 6.88 8.33
CA LEU A 35 2.31 5.74 7.49
C LEU A 35 3.59 5.07 8.00
N SER A 36 4.53 5.82 8.58
CA SER A 36 5.79 5.27 9.12
C SER A 36 5.59 4.23 10.22
N LYS A 37 4.44 4.24 10.91
CA LYS A 37 4.07 3.31 11.98
C LYS A 37 3.66 1.92 11.46
N TYR A 38 3.41 1.79 10.16
CA TYR A 38 2.94 0.54 9.55
C TYR A 38 4.01 -0.05 8.62
N ASN A 39 3.84 -1.34 8.31
CA ASN A 39 4.53 -1.96 7.19
C ASN A 39 3.80 -1.58 5.91
N LEU A 40 4.54 -1.18 4.88
CA LEU A 40 3.97 -0.79 3.61
C LEU A 40 4.34 -1.81 2.54
N VAL A 41 3.37 -2.15 1.70
CA VAL A 41 3.57 -2.93 0.48
C VAL A 41 2.95 -2.21 -0.71
N ALA A 42 3.66 -2.17 -1.83
CA ALA A 42 3.18 -1.51 -3.04
C ALA A 42 3.80 -2.14 -4.29
N THR A 43 3.21 -1.91 -5.46
CA THR A 43 3.83 -2.30 -6.74
C THR A 43 5.09 -1.47 -6.99
N SER A 44 6.04 -2.00 -7.77
CA SER A 44 7.44 -1.51 -7.77
C SER A 44 7.58 0.01 -7.93
N GLY A 45 6.86 0.61 -8.89
CA GLY A 45 6.92 2.06 -9.12
C GLY A 45 6.33 2.88 -7.98
N THR A 46 5.27 2.39 -7.34
CA THR A 46 4.63 3.05 -6.20
C THR A 46 5.45 2.89 -4.93
N ALA A 47 6.10 1.73 -4.73
CA ALA A 47 6.99 1.49 -3.61
C ALA A 47 8.13 2.52 -3.57
N SER A 48 8.81 2.76 -4.70
CA SER A 48 9.89 3.76 -4.76
C SER A 48 9.44 5.18 -4.41
N LEU A 49 8.22 5.57 -4.77
CA LEU A 49 7.66 6.89 -4.41
C LEU A 49 7.39 6.99 -2.91
N LEU A 50 6.83 5.93 -2.32
CA LEU A 50 6.55 5.86 -0.89
C LEU A 50 7.85 5.87 -0.06
N GLU A 51 8.88 5.15 -0.49
CA GLU A 51 10.20 5.17 0.17
C GLU A 51 10.79 6.58 0.23
N GLY A 52 10.75 7.30 -0.90
CA GLY A 52 11.27 8.67 -0.97
C GLY A 52 10.49 9.68 -0.12
N THR A 53 9.18 9.49 0.04
CA THR A 53 8.31 10.43 0.78
C THR A 53 8.19 10.14 2.27
N ILE A 54 8.28 8.87 2.65
CA ILE A 54 8.13 8.39 4.04
C ILE A 54 9.50 8.17 4.69
N ASN A 55 10.56 8.08 3.90
CA ASN A 55 11.94 7.83 4.35
C ASN A 55 12.06 6.50 5.15
N LYS A 56 11.44 5.44 4.62
CA LYS A 56 11.44 4.08 5.19
C LYS A 56 11.29 3.05 4.07
N PRO A 57 11.91 1.85 4.18
CA PRO A 57 11.72 0.78 3.20
C PRO A 57 10.25 0.39 3.01
N VAL A 58 9.89 0.07 1.77
CA VAL A 58 8.56 -0.42 1.36
C VAL A 58 8.71 -1.74 0.63
N PHE A 59 7.90 -2.74 0.99
CA PHE A 59 7.94 -4.03 0.29
C PHE A 59 7.42 -3.87 -1.14
N ALA A 60 8.30 -4.02 -2.12
CA ALA A 60 7.98 -3.87 -3.52
C ALA A 60 7.47 -5.19 -4.12
N LEU A 61 6.24 -5.18 -4.60
CA LEU A 61 5.69 -6.21 -5.47
C LEU A 61 6.08 -5.96 -6.92
N PRO A 62 6.01 -6.97 -7.80
CA PRO A 62 6.11 -6.78 -9.24
C PRO A 62 5.10 -5.74 -9.74
N MET A 63 5.33 -5.24 -10.96
CA MET A 63 4.33 -4.41 -11.64
C MET A 63 3.01 -5.17 -11.77
N GLU A 64 1.91 -4.42 -11.79
CA GLU A 64 0.55 -4.96 -11.88
C GLU A 64 0.38 -5.99 -13.00
N LYS A 65 0.77 -5.64 -14.23
CA LYS A 65 0.72 -6.51 -15.41
C LYS A 65 1.66 -7.72 -15.33
N ALA A 66 2.65 -7.68 -14.45
CA ALA A 66 3.63 -8.74 -14.23
C ALA A 66 3.29 -9.64 -13.03
N GLY A 67 2.05 -9.60 -12.54
CA GLY A 67 1.57 -10.43 -11.44
C GLY A 67 1.47 -9.74 -10.07
N GLY A 68 1.77 -8.43 -10.00
CA GLY A 68 1.66 -7.67 -8.75
C GLY A 68 0.26 -7.71 -8.12
N TYR A 69 -0.80 -7.69 -8.93
CA TYR A 69 -2.18 -7.80 -8.44
C TYR A 69 -2.47 -9.16 -7.80
N SER A 70 -2.09 -10.25 -8.48
CA SER A 70 -2.31 -11.61 -7.97
C SER A 70 -1.55 -11.84 -6.67
N GLN A 71 -0.33 -11.33 -6.57
CA GLN A 71 0.45 -11.43 -5.34
C GLN A 71 -0.16 -10.61 -4.19
N MET A 72 -0.66 -9.41 -4.47
CA MET A 72 -1.37 -8.60 -3.47
C MET A 72 -2.63 -9.32 -2.96
N ALA A 73 -3.42 -9.90 -3.87
CA ALA A 73 -4.62 -10.66 -3.52
C ALA A 73 -4.27 -11.87 -2.65
N ALA A 74 -3.20 -12.61 -2.97
CA ALA A 74 -2.71 -13.70 -2.14
C ALA A 74 -2.31 -13.22 -0.74
N MET A 75 -1.62 -12.08 -0.63
CA MET A 75 -1.27 -11.50 0.68
C MET A 75 -2.50 -11.11 1.52
N MET A 76 -3.59 -10.69 0.90
CA MET A 76 -4.86 -10.45 1.62
C MET A 76 -5.48 -11.74 2.15
N LEU A 77 -5.59 -12.76 1.30
CA LEU A 77 -6.16 -14.05 1.67
C LEU A 77 -5.36 -14.70 2.82
N ASP A 78 -4.04 -14.50 2.81
CA ASP A 78 -3.11 -14.93 3.85
C ASP A 78 -3.10 -14.02 5.10
N ASN A 79 -3.98 -13.00 5.17
CA ASN A 79 -4.03 -12.03 6.26
C ASN A 79 -2.74 -11.23 6.50
N LYS A 80 -1.84 -11.17 5.50
CA LYS A 80 -0.56 -10.42 5.54
C LYS A 80 -0.73 -8.93 5.25
N VAL A 81 -1.84 -8.54 4.62
CA VAL A 81 -2.28 -7.16 4.39
C VAL A 81 -3.58 -6.92 5.15
N ASP A 82 -3.65 -5.82 5.89
CA ASP A 82 -4.81 -5.46 6.72
C ASP A 82 -5.69 -4.38 6.08
N VAL A 83 -5.07 -3.48 5.30
CA VAL A 83 -5.72 -2.33 4.67
C VAL A 83 -5.18 -2.15 3.26
N ILE A 84 -6.05 -1.77 2.32
CA ILE A 84 -5.64 -1.25 1.01
C ILE A 84 -6.03 0.21 0.86
N PHE A 85 -5.09 1.01 0.35
CA PHE A 85 -5.37 2.26 -0.35
C PHE A 85 -5.27 2.02 -1.85
N PHE A 86 -6.39 2.19 -2.55
CA PHE A 86 -6.49 2.01 -3.99
C PHE A 86 -6.73 3.36 -4.65
N PHE A 87 -5.75 3.85 -5.41
CA PHE A 87 -5.85 5.11 -6.16
C PHE A 87 -6.40 4.80 -7.54
N GLU A 88 -7.71 4.97 -7.73
CA GLU A 88 -8.38 4.73 -9.00
C GLU A 88 -8.37 5.97 -9.91
N ASN A 89 -8.33 5.75 -11.21
CA ASN A 89 -8.62 6.78 -12.20
C ASN A 89 -10.14 6.77 -12.51
N PRO A 90 -10.91 7.81 -12.15
CA PRO A 90 -12.36 7.83 -12.34
C PRO A 90 -12.79 7.99 -13.81
N MET A 91 -11.86 8.14 -14.75
CA MET A 91 -12.15 8.28 -16.19
C MET A 91 -12.00 6.95 -16.98
N LYS A 92 -12.25 5.82 -16.33
CA LYS A 92 -12.45 4.51 -17.00
C LYS A 92 -13.89 4.07 -16.89
#